data_AF-A0A957FQQ7-F1
#
_entry.id   AF-A0A957FQQ7-F1
#
_cell.length_a   1.000
_cell.length_b   1.000
_cell.length_c   1.000
_cell.angle_alpha   90.00
_cell.angle_beta   90.00
_cell.angle_gamma   90.00
#
_symmetry.space_group_name_H-M   'P 1'
#
loop_
_entity.id
_entity.type
_entity.pdbx_description
1 polymer ?
#
loop_
_entity_poly.entity_id
_entity_poly.type
_entity_poly.pdbx_seq_one_letter_code
_entity_poly.pdbx_strand_id
1 'polypeptide(L)'
;MQKRLPTILAITIGLIVAITLILVPSLAQSLLQWGSIIAAFVLIVGLLNLLAVHLRRVTQQRNLLSLVVVVSFLAVFLLGITDLFGVTNDWVGETYNLVLRPLEIAFTALLAFILLAAGLRMVRAQRTVWSILFIVSALFVLIASLPLPLIQTTLGNWLTLYNDIVVSAGMRGILIGVALATIVIALRILVGSDQPYNK
;
A
#
# COMPACT_ATOMS: atom_id res chain seq x y z
N MET A 1 10.59 -26.80 -20.90
CA MET A 1 10.69 -25.61 -21.80
C MET A 1 9.58 -24.59 -21.58
N GLN A 2 8.31 -25.00 -21.41
CA GLN A 2 7.17 -24.07 -21.23
C GLN A 2 7.24 -23.14 -20.00
N LYS A 3 7.92 -23.53 -18.91
CA LYS A 3 8.04 -22.71 -17.68
C LYS A 3 8.99 -21.51 -17.78
N ARG A 4 9.91 -21.48 -18.76
CA ARG A 4 10.92 -20.39 -18.90
C ARG A 4 10.47 -19.26 -19.83
N LEU A 5 9.52 -19.56 -20.72
CA LEU A 5 8.97 -18.61 -21.70
C LEU A 5 8.38 -17.34 -21.05
N PRO A 6 7.54 -17.45 -20.01
CA PRO A 6 6.98 -16.26 -19.35
C PRO A 6 8.05 -15.37 -18.72
N THR A 7 9.08 -15.98 -18.13
CA THR A 7 10.17 -15.23 -17.50
C THR A 7 11.04 -14.52 -18.52
N ILE A 8 11.39 -15.17 -19.64
CA ILE A 8 12.15 -14.53 -20.71
C ILE A 8 11.38 -13.34 -21.27
N LEU A 9 10.09 -13.51 -21.56
CA LEU A 9 9.23 -12.43 -22.05
C LEU A 9 9.16 -11.26 -21.06
N ALA A 10 8.95 -11.54 -19.77
CA ALA A 10 8.89 -10.51 -18.74
C ALA A 10 10.20 -9.70 -18.65
N ILE A 11 11.35 -10.38 -18.70
CA ILE A 11 12.67 -9.74 -18.69
C ILE A 11 12.86 -8.88 -19.95
N THR A 12 12.59 -9.43 -21.14
CA THR A 12 12.77 -8.71 -22.41
C THR A 12 11.88 -7.47 -22.47
N ILE A 13 10.60 -7.59 -22.14
CA ILE A 13 9.66 -6.45 -22.17
C ILE A 13 10.07 -5.40 -21.15
N GLY A 14 10.38 -5.81 -19.91
CA GLY A 14 10.76 -4.86 -18.87
C GLY A 14 12.08 -4.14 -19.17
N LEU A 15 13.03 -4.81 -19.83
CA LEU A 15 14.28 -4.20 -20.28
C LEU A 15 14.05 -3.23 -21.44
N ILE A 16 13.16 -3.56 -22.39
CA ILE A 16 12.74 -2.62 -23.44
C ILE A 16 12.11 -1.37 -22.83
N VAL A 17 11.19 -1.52 -21.86
CA VAL A 17 10.57 -0.38 -21.17
C VAL A 17 11.61 0.46 -20.42
N ALA A 18 12.56 -0.18 -19.72
CA ALA A 18 13.61 0.52 -18.99
C ALA A 18 14.55 1.31 -19.92
N ILE A 19 14.99 0.71 -21.04
CA ILE A 19 15.84 1.41 -22.02
C ILE A 19 15.08 2.56 -22.67
N THR A 20 13.83 2.33 -23.10
CA THR A 20 13.03 3.37 -23.76
C THR A 20 12.73 4.55 -22.83
N LEU A 21 12.58 4.31 -21.53
CA LEU A 21 12.41 5.38 -20.54
C LEU A 21 13.56 6.39 -20.55
N ILE A 22 14.79 5.92 -20.80
CA ILE A 22 16.00 6.76 -20.81
C ILE A 22 16.22 7.38 -22.19
N LEU A 23 16.06 6.60 -23.26
CA LEU A 23 16.44 7.01 -24.62
C LEU A 23 15.31 7.74 -25.38
N VAL A 24 14.05 7.31 -25.21
CA VAL A 24 12.89 7.80 -25.99
C VAL A 24 11.64 7.92 -25.08
N PRO A 25 11.55 8.96 -24.24
CA PRO A 25 10.49 9.07 -23.23
C PRO A 25 9.06 9.05 -23.79
N SER A 26 8.84 9.55 -25.00
CA SER A 26 7.53 9.54 -25.67
C SER A 26 7.04 8.11 -25.97
N LEU A 27 7.95 7.23 -26.42
CA LEU A 27 7.65 5.83 -26.65
C LEU A 27 7.43 5.10 -25.32
N ALA A 28 8.22 5.43 -24.30
CA ALA A 28 8.06 4.86 -22.97
C ALA A 28 6.68 5.16 -22.36
N GLN A 29 6.18 6.39 -22.49
CA GLN A 29 4.83 6.75 -22.03
C GLN A 29 3.75 5.91 -22.73
N SER A 30 3.90 5.69 -24.05
CA SER A 30 3.00 4.84 -24.81
C SER A 30 3.03 3.39 -24.31
N LEU A 31 4.23 2.83 -24.09
CA LEU A 31 4.40 1.48 -23.56
C LEU A 31 3.83 1.33 -22.14
N LEU A 32 4.00 2.34 -21.28
CA LEU A 32 3.42 2.37 -19.93
C LEU A 32 1.89 2.43 -19.97
N GLN A 33 1.30 3.16 -20.91
CA GLN A 33 -0.14 3.19 -21.12
C GLN A 33 -0.67 1.81 -21.54
N TRP A 34 -0.01 1.14 -22.49
CA TRP A 34 -0.32 -0.26 -22.83
C TRP A 34 -0.16 -1.20 -21.62
N GLY A 35 0.90 -1.01 -20.84
CA GLY A 35 1.11 -1.73 -19.59
C GLY A 35 -0.03 -1.54 -18.59
N SER A 36 -0.56 -0.32 -18.46
CA SER A 36 -1.72 -0.02 -17.61
C SER A 36 -2.98 -0.74 -18.08
N ILE A 37 -3.23 -0.79 -19.40
CA ILE A 37 -4.36 -1.55 -19.97
C ILE A 37 -4.22 -3.03 -19.65
N ILE A 38 -3.03 -3.61 -19.86
CA ILE A 38 -2.75 -5.01 -19.52
C ILE A 38 -2.93 -5.25 -18.01
N ALA A 39 -2.45 -4.35 -17.16
CA ALA A 39 -2.61 -4.45 -15.71
C ALA A 39 -4.09 -4.46 -15.29
N ALA A 40 -4.94 -3.67 -15.95
CA ALA A 40 -6.38 -3.71 -15.70
C ALA A 40 -6.99 -5.09 -16.03
N PHE A 41 -6.62 -5.70 -17.16
CA PHE A 41 -7.04 -7.07 -17.48
C PHE A 41 -6.49 -8.10 -16.50
N VAL A 42 -5.23 -7.98 -16.09
CA VAL A 42 -4.60 -8.86 -15.09
C VAL A 42 -5.33 -8.76 -13.76
N LEU A 43 -5.74 -7.57 -13.34
CA LEU A 43 -6.57 -7.38 -12.14
C LEU A 43 -7.88 -8.15 -12.27
N ILE A 44 -8.60 -8.03 -13.38
CA ILE A 44 -9.85 -8.78 -13.61
C ILE A 44 -9.61 -10.28 -13.52
N VAL A 45 -8.58 -10.80 -14.20
CA VAL A 45 -8.22 -12.23 -14.14
C VAL A 45 -7.86 -12.64 -12.71
N GLY A 46 -7.14 -11.81 -11.97
CA GLY A 46 -6.78 -12.03 -10.57
C GLY A 46 -8.02 -12.11 -9.66
N LEU A 47 -8.97 -11.18 -9.82
CA LEU A 47 -10.24 -11.18 -9.11
C LEU A 47 -11.05 -12.44 -9.42
N LEU A 48 -11.20 -12.80 -10.69
CA LEU A 48 -11.92 -14.00 -11.12
C LEU A 48 -11.25 -15.27 -10.59
N ASN A 49 -9.93 -15.34 -10.57
CA ASN A 49 -9.19 -16.46 -10.01
C ASN A 49 -9.41 -16.58 -8.50
N LEU A 50 -9.36 -15.46 -7.77
CA LEU A 50 -9.66 -15.45 -6.33
C LEU A 50 -11.07 -15.97 -6.07
N LEU A 51 -12.06 -15.47 -6.81
CA LEU A 51 -13.45 -15.92 -6.70
C LEU A 51 -13.58 -17.42 -7.02
N ALA A 52 -12.96 -17.88 -8.10
CA ALA A 52 -12.99 -19.30 -8.50
C ALA A 52 -12.40 -20.22 -7.42
N VAL A 53 -11.25 -19.83 -6.83
CA VAL A 53 -10.62 -20.60 -5.74
C VAL A 53 -11.51 -20.65 -4.51
N HIS A 54 -12.08 -19.53 -4.08
CA HIS A 54 -12.94 -19.50 -2.90
C HIS A 54 -14.28 -20.19 -3.14
N LEU A 55 -14.89 -20.04 -4.31
CA LEU A 55 -16.13 -20.74 -4.67
C LEU A 55 -15.91 -22.27 -4.70
N ARG A 56 -14.77 -22.73 -5.21
CA ARG A 56 -14.37 -24.14 -5.15
C ARG A 56 -14.20 -24.63 -3.71
N ARG A 57 -13.60 -23.83 -2.82
CA ARG A 57 -13.47 -24.17 -1.39
C ARG A 57 -14.82 -24.21 -0.68
N VAL A 58 -15.76 -23.33 -1.01
CA VAL A 58 -17.12 -23.36 -0.46
C VAL A 58 -17.84 -24.63 -0.87
N THR A 59 -17.82 -24.96 -2.15
CA THR A 59 -18.55 -26.11 -2.70
C THR A 59 -17.94 -27.45 -2.31
N GLN A 60 -16.60 -27.59 -2.36
CA GLN A 60 -15.91 -28.86 -2.13
C GLN A 60 -15.50 -29.07 -0.67
N GLN A 61 -15.12 -28.02 0.04
CA GLN A 61 -14.56 -28.11 1.40
C GLN A 61 -15.51 -27.57 2.48
N ARG A 62 -16.70 -27.07 2.10
CA ARG A 62 -17.70 -26.45 3.00
C ARG A 62 -17.09 -25.40 3.94
N ASN A 63 -16.09 -24.66 3.46
CA ASN A 63 -15.37 -23.69 4.26
C ASN A 63 -16.19 -22.39 4.40
N LEU A 64 -16.72 -22.16 5.61
CA LEU A 64 -17.53 -20.99 5.94
C LEU A 64 -16.77 -19.65 5.78
N LEU A 65 -15.45 -19.62 6.03
CA LEU A 65 -14.65 -18.41 5.82
C LEU A 65 -14.53 -18.06 4.33
N SER A 66 -14.44 -19.08 3.47
CA SER A 66 -14.46 -18.84 2.01
C SER A 66 -15.83 -18.38 1.53
N LEU A 67 -16.92 -18.76 2.23
CA LEU A 67 -18.26 -18.26 1.93
C LEU A 67 -18.36 -16.76 2.22
N VAL A 68 -17.83 -16.31 3.36
CA VAL A 68 -17.77 -14.89 3.71
C VAL A 68 -17.06 -14.09 2.61
N VAL A 69 -15.90 -14.55 2.13
CA VAL A 69 -15.17 -13.87 1.05
C VAL A 69 -15.99 -13.74 -0.22
N VAL A 70 -16.65 -14.83 -0.66
CA VAL A 70 -17.48 -14.81 -1.87
C VAL A 70 -18.69 -13.88 -1.70
N VAL A 71 -19.37 -13.93 -0.56
CA VAL A 71 -20.54 -13.08 -0.28
C VAL A 71 -20.14 -11.61 -0.19
N SER A 72 -19.05 -11.29 0.51
CA SER A 72 -18.52 -9.92 0.59
C SER A 72 -18.10 -9.39 -0.78
N PHE A 73 -17.47 -10.22 -1.62
CA PHE A 73 -17.13 -9.84 -2.99
C PHE A 73 -18.39 -9.50 -3.79
N LEU A 74 -19.40 -10.38 -3.77
CA LEU A 74 -20.64 -10.16 -4.50
C LEU A 74 -21.39 -8.91 -4.00
N ALA A 75 -21.41 -8.68 -2.69
CA ALA A 75 -22.04 -7.50 -2.11
C ALA A 75 -21.39 -6.20 -2.63
N VAL A 76 -20.06 -6.08 -2.54
CA VAL A 76 -19.34 -4.87 -3.02
C VAL A 76 -19.45 -4.73 -4.53
N PHE A 77 -19.40 -5.83 -5.28
CA PHE A 77 -19.56 -5.82 -6.73
C PHE A 77 -20.95 -5.31 -7.15
N LEU A 78 -22.01 -5.77 -6.48
CA LEU A 78 -23.37 -5.30 -6.74
C LEU A 78 -23.54 -3.81 -6.38
N LEU A 79 -22.94 -3.35 -5.27
CA LEU A 79 -22.92 -1.92 -4.94
C LEU A 79 -22.19 -1.09 -6.00
N GLY A 80 -21.08 -1.59 -6.54
CA GLY A 80 -20.37 -0.93 -7.63
C GLY A 80 -21.21 -0.83 -8.91
N ILE A 81 -22.03 -1.85 -9.19
CA ILE A 81 -22.99 -1.81 -10.29
C ILE A 81 -24.07 -0.74 -10.04
N THR A 82 -24.63 -0.66 -8.83
CA THR A 82 -25.67 0.34 -8.53
C THR A 82 -25.13 1.77 -8.59
N ASP A 83 -23.89 1.98 -8.15
CA ASP A 83 -23.20 3.29 -8.25
C ASP A 83 -22.92 3.64 -9.73
N LEU A 84 -22.48 2.67 -10.54
CA LEU A 84 -22.20 2.89 -11.97
C LEU A 84 -23.46 3.27 -12.76
N PHE A 85 -24.60 2.68 -12.43
CA PHE A 85 -25.88 3.00 -13.06
C PHE A 85 -26.60 4.20 -12.41
N GLY A 86 -25.99 4.85 -11.42
CA GLY A 86 -26.56 6.02 -10.73
C GLY A 86 -27.82 5.71 -9.91
N VAL A 87 -28.05 4.44 -9.55
CA VAL A 87 -29.13 4.03 -8.65
C VAL A 87 -28.80 4.45 -7.22
N THR A 88 -27.51 4.47 -6.89
CA THR A 88 -26.96 4.83 -5.59
C THR A 88 -25.85 5.88 -5.73
N ASN A 89 -25.59 6.63 -4.66
CA ASN A 89 -24.53 7.63 -4.60
C ASN A 89 -23.38 7.11 -3.72
N ASP A 90 -22.32 6.61 -4.35
CA ASP A 90 -21.03 6.26 -3.71
C ASP A 90 -21.11 5.24 -2.56
N TRP A 91 -21.94 4.21 -2.69
CA TRP A 91 -22.03 3.16 -1.67
C TRP A 91 -20.77 2.30 -1.57
N VAL A 92 -20.01 2.19 -2.65
CA VAL A 92 -18.67 1.60 -2.60
C VAL A 92 -17.75 2.42 -1.70
N GLY A 93 -17.75 3.76 -1.83
CA GLY A 93 -16.99 4.67 -0.96
C GLY A 93 -17.46 4.61 0.50
N GLU A 94 -18.76 4.56 0.74
CA GLU A 94 -19.31 4.38 2.09
C GLU A 94 -18.88 3.03 2.70
N THR A 95 -18.91 1.95 1.92
CA THR A 95 -18.42 0.64 2.39
C THR A 95 -16.93 0.69 2.74
N TYR A 96 -16.12 1.39 1.95
CA TYR A 96 -14.72 1.65 2.27
C TYR A 96 -14.58 2.38 3.61
N ASN A 97 -15.36 3.44 3.83
CA ASN A 97 -15.32 4.24 5.06
C ASN A 97 -15.81 3.47 6.30
N LEU A 98 -16.72 2.52 6.13
CA LEU A 98 -17.27 1.72 7.22
C LEU A 98 -16.42 0.50 7.58
N VAL A 99 -15.73 -0.10 6.60
CA VAL A 99 -15.00 -1.36 6.80
C VAL A 99 -13.49 -1.17 6.74
N LEU A 100 -12.98 -0.57 5.67
CA LEU A 100 -11.54 -0.51 5.41
C LEU A 100 -10.87 0.61 6.21
N ARG A 101 -11.49 1.80 6.30
CA ARG A 101 -10.94 2.94 7.06
C ARG A 101 -10.75 2.62 8.56
N PRO A 102 -11.69 2.00 9.29
CA PRO A 102 -11.47 1.65 10.69
C PRO A 102 -10.35 0.61 10.86
N LEU A 103 -10.23 -0.32 9.91
CA LEU A 103 -9.15 -1.31 9.90
C LEU A 103 -7.79 -0.64 9.71
N GLU A 104 -7.68 0.30 8.77
CA GLU A 104 -6.47 1.12 8.56
C GLU A 104 -6.08 1.89 9.83
N ILE A 105 -7.05 2.52 10.50
CA ILE A 105 -6.83 3.26 11.76
C ILE A 105 -6.37 2.29 12.86
N ALA A 106 -6.98 1.11 12.98
CA ALA A 106 -6.61 0.12 13.97
C ALA A 106 -5.18 -0.40 13.77
N PHE A 107 -4.78 -0.70 12.53
CA PHE A 107 -3.40 -1.09 12.21
C PHE A 107 -2.41 0.06 12.47
N THR A 108 -2.77 1.29 12.12
CA THR A 108 -1.93 2.46 12.38
C THR A 108 -1.76 2.71 13.88
N ALA A 109 -2.83 2.56 14.66
CA ALA A 109 -2.78 2.64 16.12
C ALA A 109 -1.92 1.52 16.73
N LEU A 110 -2.04 0.30 16.21
CA LEU A 110 -1.20 -0.83 16.64
C LEU A 110 0.28 -0.56 16.34
N LEU A 111 0.60 -0.04 15.14
CA LEU A 111 1.95 0.36 14.77
C LEU A 111 2.48 1.46 15.69
N ALA A 112 1.68 2.49 15.97
CA ALA A 112 2.05 3.54 16.91
C ALA A 112 2.36 2.98 18.31
N PHE A 113 1.54 2.05 18.81
CA PHE A 113 1.77 1.38 20.09
C PHE A 113 3.04 0.53 20.09
N ILE A 114 3.29 -0.24 19.02
CA ILE A 114 4.53 -1.03 18.87
C ILE A 114 5.75 -0.12 18.82
N LEU A 115 5.70 0.99 18.08
CA LEU A 115 6.78 1.97 17.99
C LEU A 115 7.03 2.65 19.34
N LEU A 116 5.97 3.00 20.07
CA LEU A 116 6.09 3.54 21.42
C LEU A 116 6.74 2.53 22.37
N ALA A 117 6.28 1.28 22.36
CA ALA A 117 6.84 0.22 23.18
C ALA A 117 8.31 -0.07 22.83
N ALA A 118 8.66 -0.06 21.54
CA ALA A 118 10.02 -0.21 21.04
C ALA A 118 10.90 0.97 21.48
N GLY A 119 10.41 2.20 21.37
CA GLY A 119 11.07 3.41 21.83
C GLY A 119 11.36 3.37 23.34
N LEU A 120 10.38 2.99 24.16
CA LEU A 120 10.55 2.83 25.60
C LEU A 120 11.58 1.73 25.94
N ARG A 121 11.58 0.62 25.19
CA ARG A 121 12.60 -0.43 25.35
C ARG A 121 13.99 0.07 24.99
N MET A 122 14.14 0.80 23.88
CA MET A 122 15.42 1.40 23.46
C MET A 122 15.98 2.35 24.53
N VAL A 123 15.14 3.22 25.08
CA VAL A 123 15.52 4.16 26.15
C VAL A 123 15.96 3.44 27.43
N ARG A 124 15.26 2.36 27.80
CA ARG A 124 15.61 1.56 28.98
C ARG A 124 16.88 0.73 28.79
N ALA A 125 17.10 0.20 27.58
CA ALA A 125 18.23 -0.68 27.28
C ALA A 125 19.53 0.10 27.04
N GLN A 126 19.48 1.31 26.50
CA GLN A 126 20.68 2.12 26.20
C GLN A 126 20.44 3.61 26.51
N ARG A 127 21.07 4.12 27.59
CA ARG A 127 21.12 5.56 27.89
C ARG A 127 22.23 6.25 27.08
N THR A 128 22.10 6.22 25.75
CA THR A 128 22.98 6.96 24.85
C THR A 128 22.42 8.36 24.60
N VAL A 129 23.27 9.29 24.17
CA VAL A 129 22.85 10.65 23.76
C VAL A 129 21.72 10.60 22.72
N TRP A 130 21.76 9.60 21.83
CA TRP A 130 20.74 9.34 20.82
C TRP A 130 19.37 8.99 21.40
N SER A 131 19.31 8.19 22.46
CA SER A 131 18.05 7.87 23.16
C SER A 131 17.43 9.12 23.80
N ILE A 132 18.24 10.03 24.35
CA ILE A 132 17.75 11.30 24.93
C ILE A 132 17.17 12.20 23.82
N LEU A 133 17.91 12.36 22.73
CA LEU A 133 17.46 13.11 21.54
C LEU A 133 16.15 12.55 20.98
N PHE A 134 16.04 11.23 20.91
CA PHE A 134 14.82 10.54 20.50
C PHE A 134 13.64 10.86 21.42
N ILE A 135 13.80 10.76 22.75
CA ILE A 135 12.74 11.09 23.71
C ILE A 135 12.29 12.53 23.55
N VAL A 136 13.23 13.48 23.51
CA VAL A 136 12.90 14.91 23.38
C VAL A 136 12.11 15.14 22.09
N SER A 137 12.55 14.57 20.97
CA SER A 137 11.83 14.67 19.70
C SER A 137 10.43 14.04 19.75
N ALA A 138 10.29 12.85 20.34
CA ALA A 138 9.03 12.13 20.43
C ALA A 138 8.03 12.86 21.34
N LEU A 139 8.49 13.41 22.47
CA LEU A 139 7.67 14.19 23.38
C LEU A 139 7.20 15.49 22.73
N PHE A 140 8.07 16.12 21.94
CA PHE A 140 7.74 17.31 21.17
C PHE A 140 6.68 17.02 20.09
N VAL A 141 6.83 15.93 19.32
CA VAL A 141 5.82 15.47 18.33
C VAL A 141 4.48 15.21 19.02
N LEU A 142 4.49 14.47 20.13
CA LEU A 142 3.27 14.11 20.86
C LEU A 142 2.53 15.35 21.35
N ILE A 143 3.26 16.33 21.92
CA ILE A 143 2.68 17.62 22.33
C ILE A 143 2.14 18.39 21.12
N ALA A 144 2.87 18.43 20.01
CA ALA A 144 2.44 19.11 18.78
C ALA A 144 1.18 18.47 18.15
N SER A 145 0.93 17.18 18.39
CA SER A 145 -0.22 16.46 17.84
C SER A 145 -1.51 16.60 18.66
N LEU A 146 -1.46 17.16 19.88
CA LEU A 146 -2.62 17.31 20.75
C LEU A 146 -3.51 18.48 20.28
N PRO A 147 -4.81 18.25 19.99
CA PRO A 147 -5.74 19.29 19.54
C PRO A 147 -6.21 20.15 20.72
N LEU A 148 -5.30 20.90 21.34
CA LEU A 148 -5.58 21.81 22.45
C LEU A 148 -5.92 23.22 21.92
N PRO A 149 -7.11 23.76 22.18
CA PRO A 149 -7.55 25.06 21.65
C PRO A 149 -6.61 26.23 21.98
N LEU A 150 -5.95 26.18 23.15
CA LEU A 150 -5.03 27.22 23.64
C LEU A 150 -3.67 27.23 22.92
N ILE A 151 -3.24 26.10 22.35
CA ILE A 151 -1.97 25.97 21.65
C ILE A 151 -2.10 26.47 20.21
N GLN A 152 -3.29 26.28 19.60
CA GLN A 152 -3.52 26.64 18.20
C GLN A 152 -3.53 28.16 17.96
N THR A 153 -3.95 28.97 18.93
CA THR A 153 -4.06 30.43 18.76
C THR A 153 -2.74 31.18 18.95
N THR A 154 -1.78 30.63 19.71
CA THR A 154 -0.50 31.28 20.03
C THR A 154 0.71 30.62 19.35
N LEU A 155 0.66 29.30 19.12
CA LEU A 155 1.74 28.50 18.52
C LEU A 155 1.34 27.86 17.19
N GLY A 156 0.14 28.14 16.66
CA GLY A 156 -0.40 27.53 15.44
C GLY A 156 0.51 27.64 14.21
N ASN A 157 1.19 28.78 14.02
CA ASN A 157 2.14 28.97 12.91
C ASN A 157 3.39 28.08 13.06
N TRP A 158 3.87 27.84 14.29
CA TRP A 158 5.02 26.96 14.51
C TRP A 158 4.65 25.48 14.39
N LEU A 159 3.45 25.09 14.86
CA LEU A 159 2.95 23.72 14.74
C LEU A 159 2.67 23.32 13.27
N THR A 160 2.14 24.23 12.46
CA THR A 160 1.93 23.99 11.02
C THR A 160 3.27 23.84 10.29
N LEU A 161 4.22 24.75 10.50
CA LEU A 161 5.59 24.60 9.95
C LEU A 161 6.26 23.29 10.38
N TYR A 162 6.07 22.86 11.63
CA TYR A 162 6.62 21.61 12.12
C TYR A 162 6.03 20.39 11.40
N ASN A 163 4.70 20.31 11.29
CA ASN A 163 4.03 19.22 10.58
C ASN A 163 4.41 19.19 9.10
N ASP A 164 4.44 20.36 8.46
CA ASP A 164 4.76 20.48 7.03
C ASP A 164 6.22 20.16 6.70
N ILE A 165 7.14 20.36 7.65
CA ILE A 165 8.57 20.06 7.44
C ILE A 165 8.89 18.65 7.93
N VAL A 166 8.68 18.34 9.21
CA VAL A 166 9.19 17.11 9.84
C VAL A 166 8.30 15.90 9.53
N VAL A 167 6.99 16.03 9.71
CA VAL A 167 6.05 14.92 9.47
C VAL A 167 5.98 14.62 7.97
N SER A 168 5.91 15.66 7.14
CA SER A 168 5.98 15.51 5.67
C SER A 168 7.29 14.89 5.20
N ALA A 169 8.45 15.29 5.78
CA ALA A 169 9.73 14.66 5.46
C ALA A 169 9.76 13.17 5.83
N GLY A 170 9.20 12.80 6.98
CA GLY A 170 9.05 11.39 7.39
C GLY A 170 8.18 10.60 6.41
N MET A 171 7.01 11.14 6.05
CA MET A 171 6.10 10.53 5.08
C MET A 171 6.77 10.36 3.70
N ARG A 172 7.47 11.39 3.21
CA ARG A 172 8.24 11.32 1.96
C ARG A 172 9.36 10.27 2.05
N GLY A 173 10.03 10.16 3.20
CA GLY A 173 11.03 9.12 3.45
C GLY A 173 10.44 7.71 3.33
N ILE A 174 9.26 7.48 3.91
CA ILE A 174 8.54 6.20 3.79
C ILE A 174 8.16 5.94 2.32
N LEU A 175 7.62 6.93 1.62
CA LEU A 175 7.25 6.80 0.20
C LEU A 175 8.46 6.47 -0.68
N ILE A 176 9.61 7.12 -0.45
CA ILE A 176 10.86 6.81 -1.15
C ILE A 176 11.31 5.39 -0.82
N GLY A 177 11.24 4.97 0.45
CA GLY A 177 11.57 3.61 0.87
C GLY A 177 10.72 2.55 0.18
N VAL A 178 9.41 2.78 0.10
CA VAL A 178 8.47 1.90 -0.61
C VAL A 178 8.78 1.89 -2.12
N ALA A 179 9.03 3.05 -2.72
CA ALA A 179 9.40 3.13 -4.13
C ALA A 179 10.68 2.33 -4.42
N LEU A 180 11.73 2.50 -3.62
CA LEU A 180 12.97 1.72 -3.74
C LEU A 180 12.73 0.22 -3.56
N ALA A 181 11.91 -0.19 -2.59
CA ALA A 181 11.56 -1.59 -2.39
C ALA A 181 10.87 -2.18 -3.64
N THR A 182 9.92 -1.45 -4.24
CA THR A 182 9.27 -1.90 -5.48
C THR A 182 10.23 -1.97 -6.66
N ILE A 183 11.16 -1.02 -6.80
CA ILE A 183 12.20 -1.04 -7.83
C ILE A 183 13.13 -2.25 -7.64
N VAL A 184 13.54 -2.55 -6.40
CA VAL A 184 14.38 -3.73 -6.10
C VAL A 184 13.69 -5.02 -6.50
N ILE A 185 12.39 -5.17 -6.21
CA ILE A 185 11.61 -6.35 -6.62
C ILE A 185 11.55 -6.43 -8.15
N ALA A 186 11.27 -5.33 -8.83
CA ALA A 186 11.26 -5.29 -10.29
C ALA A 186 12.63 -5.66 -10.89
N LEU A 187 13.72 -5.11 -10.36
CA LEU A 187 15.09 -5.42 -10.79
C LEU A 187 15.45 -6.89 -10.57
N ARG A 188 15.05 -7.50 -9.45
CA ARG A 188 15.28 -8.93 -9.20
C ARG A 188 14.60 -9.81 -10.24
N ILE A 189 13.40 -9.42 -10.68
CA ILE A 189 12.69 -10.09 -11.77
C ILE A 189 13.43 -9.89 -13.10
N LEU A 190 13.88 -8.66 -13.42
CA LEU A 190 14.61 -8.34 -14.65
C LEU A 190 15.96 -9.07 -14.76
N VAL A 191 16.68 -9.22 -13.64
CA VAL A 191 17.93 -9.98 -13.58
C VAL A 191 17.66 -11.50 -13.59
N GLY A 192 16.41 -11.92 -13.44
CA GLY A 192 16.01 -13.33 -13.45
C GLY A 192 16.33 -14.09 -12.16
N SER A 193 16.68 -13.37 -11.09
CA SER A 193 16.92 -13.93 -9.74
C SER A 193 15.63 -14.48 -9.13
N ASP A 194 14.53 -13.74 -9.29
CA ASP A 194 13.20 -14.17 -8.87
C ASP A 194 12.40 -14.71 -10.07
N GLN A 195 12.15 -16.04 -10.10
CA GLN A 195 11.36 -16.70 -11.15
C GLN A 195 9.96 -17.08 -10.64
N PRO A 196 8.95 -16.20 -10.81
CA PRO A 196 7.60 -16.43 -10.26
C PRO A 196 6.89 -17.68 -10.81
N TYR A 197 7.26 -18.15 -12.01
CA TYR A 197 6.57 -19.24 -12.71
C TYR A 197 7.25 -20.62 -12.57
N ASN A 198 8.38 -20.72 -11.86
CA ASN A 198 9.16 -21.95 -11.82
C ASN A 198 8.91 -22.80 -10.55
N LYS A 199 7.79 -22.56 -9.86
CA LYS A 199 7.27 -23.46 -8.80
C LYS A 199 6.36 -24.55 -9.38
#